data_AF-A0A5C3MPA0-F1
#
_entry.id   AF-A0A5C3MPA0-F1
#
_cell.length_a   1.000
_cell.length_b   1.000
_cell.length_c   1.000
_cell.angle_alpha   90.00
_cell.angle_beta   90.00
_cell.angle_gamma   90.00
#
_symmetry.space_group_name_H-M   'P 1'
#
loop_
_entity.id
_entity.type
_entity.pdbx_description
1 polymer ?
#
loop_
_entity_poly.entity_id
_entity_poly.type
_entity_poly.pdbx_seq_one_letter_code
_entity_poly.pdbx_strand_id
1 'polypeptide(L)'
;MPHILSQPHGSYGISYDIYTRATEDDLPYGWHSNRSHTYRAAILHLEANGFRKHQYSDFRRDGTSLLNTFLTMITLRVMAPPSKLATTLKGVKMHFISDMTICDQTRELRLGGRYARALEGPAPAALVQSLTGQFANHVPPVMPLNPQPVPTPVALAAGGGVFERPKHTKTSQNANLANSYVQ
;
A
#
# COMPACT_ATOMS: atom_id res chain seq x y z
N MET A 1 18.40 -1.96 -25.71
CA MET A 1 17.48 -0.86 -26.08
C MET A 1 16.44 -1.16 -27.18
N PRO A 2 16.51 -2.20 -28.05
CA PRO A 2 15.47 -2.40 -29.07
C PRO A 2 14.10 -2.86 -28.49
N HIS A 3 14.10 -3.52 -27.34
CA HIS A 3 12.86 -3.99 -26.69
C HIS A 3 11.99 -2.88 -26.09
N ILE A 4 12.51 -1.67 -25.89
CA ILE A 4 11.67 -0.58 -25.33
C ILE A 4 10.68 -0.06 -26.37
N LEU A 5 11.06 -0.11 -27.65
CA LEU A 5 10.25 0.40 -28.76
C LEU A 5 9.19 -0.59 -29.24
N SER A 6 9.34 -1.88 -28.92
CA SER A 6 8.41 -2.95 -29.35
C SER A 6 7.29 -3.22 -28.36
N GLN A 7 7.21 -2.48 -27.26
CA GLN A 7 6.26 -2.74 -26.17
C GLN A 7 4.95 -1.97 -26.41
N PRO A 8 3.80 -2.56 -26.05
CA PRO A 8 2.51 -1.97 -26.37
C PRO A 8 2.31 -0.65 -25.64
N HIS A 9 1.52 0.23 -26.25
CA HIS A 9 0.92 1.35 -25.53
C HIS A 9 -0.09 0.82 -24.51
N GLY A 10 -0.13 1.41 -23.32
CA GLY A 10 -1.08 0.99 -22.30
C GLY A 10 -0.82 1.67 -20.96
N SER A 11 -1.19 0.99 -19.88
CA SER A 11 -0.98 1.49 -18.52
C SER A 11 0.39 1.06 -18.01
N TYR A 12 1.18 2.05 -17.61
CA TYR A 12 2.50 1.82 -17.02
C TYR A 12 2.61 2.50 -15.67
N GLY A 13 3.28 1.83 -14.75
CA GLY A 13 3.60 2.35 -13.43
C GLY A 13 5.08 2.62 -13.23
N ILE A 14 5.37 3.59 -12.35
CA ILE A 14 6.69 3.89 -11.81
C ILE A 14 6.59 3.78 -10.29
N SER A 15 7.43 2.93 -9.71
CA SER A 15 7.57 2.80 -8.27
C SER A 15 9.00 3.13 -7.85
N TYR A 16 9.17 3.87 -6.75
CA TYR A 16 10.50 4.24 -6.25
C TYR A 16 10.62 4.12 -4.73
N ASP A 17 11.85 3.94 -4.26
CA ASP A 17 12.20 3.95 -2.84
C ASP A 17 13.47 4.78 -2.62
N ILE A 18 13.55 5.45 -1.47
CA ILE A 18 14.61 6.43 -1.15
C ILE A 18 15.14 6.13 0.25
N TYR A 19 16.45 6.18 0.43
CA TYR A 19 17.07 6.13 1.75
C TYR A 19 16.71 7.38 2.56
N THR A 20 15.93 7.19 3.62
CA THR A 20 15.53 8.28 4.53
C THR A 20 16.74 8.98 5.14
N ARG A 21 17.72 8.23 5.67
CA ARG A 21 18.93 8.80 6.31
C ARG A 21 19.76 9.65 5.35
N ALA A 22 20.07 9.13 4.16
CA ALA A 22 20.79 9.89 3.14
C ALA A 22 20.07 11.17 2.71
N THR A 23 18.75 11.28 2.94
CA THR A 23 17.99 12.50 2.67
C THR A 23 18.07 13.50 3.81
N GLU A 24 18.01 13.03 5.06
CA GLU A 24 17.81 13.86 6.26
C GLU A 24 19.10 14.17 7.02
N ASP A 25 20.11 13.29 6.97
CA ASP A 25 21.38 13.46 7.67
C ASP A 25 22.11 14.73 7.21
N ASP A 26 22.95 15.27 8.09
CA ASP A 26 23.79 16.42 7.79
C ASP A 26 24.82 16.11 6.69
N LEU A 27 25.26 17.16 6.01
CA LEU A 27 26.41 17.08 5.10
C LEU A 27 27.66 16.60 5.89
N PRO A 28 28.55 15.81 5.27
CA PRO A 28 28.62 15.47 3.84
C PRO A 28 27.84 14.20 3.44
N TYR A 29 27.24 13.49 4.41
CA TYR A 29 26.67 12.16 4.19
C TYR A 29 25.17 12.17 3.86
N GLY A 30 24.50 13.30 4.05
CA GLY A 30 23.12 13.52 3.65
C GLY A 30 22.87 14.91 3.08
N TRP A 31 21.59 15.24 2.91
CA TRP A 31 21.15 16.48 2.25
C TRP A 31 20.53 17.49 3.21
N HIS A 32 20.60 17.24 4.54
CA HIS A 32 20.00 18.07 5.59
C HIS A 32 18.57 18.53 5.23
N SER A 33 17.75 17.61 4.73
CA SER A 33 16.47 17.96 4.14
C SER A 33 15.40 16.98 4.55
N ASN A 34 14.30 17.49 5.10
CA ASN A 34 13.19 16.65 5.54
C ASN A 34 12.70 15.75 4.40
N ARG A 35 12.56 14.44 4.67
CA ARG A 35 12.14 13.44 3.66
C ARG A 35 10.86 13.83 2.94
N SER A 36 9.93 14.49 3.62
CA SER A 36 8.65 14.92 3.05
C SER A 36 8.82 15.87 1.87
N HIS A 37 9.85 16.73 1.87
CA HIS A 37 10.15 17.61 0.75
C HIS A 37 10.64 16.82 -0.47
N THR A 38 11.47 15.80 -0.28
CA THR A 38 11.95 14.93 -1.37
C THR A 38 10.79 14.15 -1.99
N TYR A 39 9.94 13.54 -1.16
CA TYR A 39 8.76 12.84 -1.67
C TYR A 39 7.81 13.78 -2.40
N ARG A 40 7.60 15.00 -1.88
CA ARG A 40 6.77 16.02 -2.53
C ARG A 40 7.33 16.44 -3.88
N ALA A 41 8.64 16.66 -3.99
CA ALA A 41 9.28 16.99 -5.26
C ALA A 41 9.10 15.86 -6.30
N ALA A 42 9.28 14.60 -5.90
CA ALA A 42 9.04 13.45 -6.77
C ALA A 42 7.58 13.32 -7.19
N ILE A 43 6.62 13.53 -6.27
CA ILE A 43 5.18 13.56 -6.57
C ILE A 43 4.90 14.63 -7.64
N LEU A 44 5.33 15.86 -7.42
CA LEU A 44 5.07 16.97 -8.34
C LEU A 44 5.69 16.73 -9.72
N HIS A 45 6.90 16.15 -9.76
CA HIS A 45 7.56 15.80 -11.02
C HIS A 45 6.77 14.75 -11.81
N LEU A 46 6.28 13.71 -11.14
CA LEU A 46 5.49 12.65 -11.79
C LEU A 46 4.12 13.15 -12.22
N GLU A 47 3.44 13.94 -11.39
CA GLU A 47 2.15 14.56 -11.72
C GLU A 47 2.26 15.52 -12.92
N ALA A 48 3.33 16.32 -13.00
CA ALA A 48 3.61 17.17 -14.15
C ALA A 48 3.82 16.38 -15.46
N ASN A 49 4.23 15.10 -15.35
CA ASN A 49 4.36 14.17 -16.48
C ASN A 49 3.09 13.33 -16.71
N GLY A 50 1.96 13.68 -16.09
CA GLY A 50 0.67 13.01 -16.26
C GLY A 50 0.52 11.69 -15.51
N PHE A 51 1.45 11.35 -14.61
CA PHE A 51 1.29 10.20 -13.73
C PHE A 51 0.41 10.56 -12.55
N ARG A 52 -0.48 9.63 -12.18
CA ARG A 52 -1.35 9.76 -11.01
C ARG A 52 -0.83 8.86 -9.91
N LYS A 53 -0.86 9.37 -8.69
CA LYS A 53 -0.48 8.60 -7.51
C LYS A 53 -1.45 7.44 -7.34
N HIS A 54 -0.90 6.24 -7.18
CA HIS A 54 -1.67 5.02 -6.93
C HIS A 54 -1.60 4.65 -5.44
N GLN A 55 -0.41 4.33 -4.93
CA GLN A 55 -0.19 4.04 -3.52
C GLN A 55 1.23 4.43 -3.10
N TYR A 56 1.38 5.19 -2.00
CA TYR A 56 2.70 5.62 -1.48
C TYR A 56 3.63 6.22 -2.57
N SER A 57 4.70 5.51 -2.93
CA SER A 57 5.70 5.88 -3.93
C SER A 57 5.48 5.17 -5.26
N ASP A 58 4.24 4.73 -5.51
CA ASP A 58 3.79 4.08 -6.73
C ASP A 58 2.83 4.98 -7.50
N PHE A 59 3.09 5.12 -8.80
CA PHE A 59 2.43 6.05 -9.70
C PHE A 59 2.12 5.35 -11.00
N ARG A 60 1.00 5.71 -11.64
CA ARG A 60 0.62 5.13 -12.92
C ARG A 60 0.15 6.18 -13.92
N ARG A 61 0.35 5.88 -15.20
CA ARG A 61 -0.20 6.65 -16.32
C ARG A 61 -0.84 5.71 -17.31
N ASP A 62 -2.09 5.97 -17.63
CA ASP A 62 -2.85 5.21 -18.61
C ASP A 62 -2.57 5.75 -20.03
N GLY A 63 -2.59 4.87 -21.04
CA GLY A 63 -2.40 5.26 -22.45
C GLY A 63 -1.02 5.83 -22.79
N THR A 64 0.03 5.47 -22.03
CA THR A 64 1.41 5.92 -22.28
C THR A 64 2.22 4.85 -23.01
N SER A 65 3.29 5.26 -23.68
CA SER A 65 4.30 4.34 -24.20
C SER A 65 5.33 3.97 -23.14
N LEU A 66 5.94 2.80 -23.28
CA LEU A 66 7.06 2.37 -22.43
C LEU A 66 8.22 3.38 -22.48
N LEU A 67 8.54 3.89 -23.68
CA LEU A 67 9.61 4.87 -23.86
C LEU A 67 9.36 6.15 -23.07
N ASN A 68 8.14 6.69 -23.13
CA ASN A 68 7.79 7.91 -22.40
C ASN A 68 7.90 7.68 -20.88
N THR A 69 7.39 6.55 -20.38
CA THR A 69 7.52 6.18 -18.97
C THR A 69 8.98 6.02 -18.55
N PHE A 70 9.80 5.35 -19.37
CA PHE A 70 11.23 5.20 -19.13
C PHE A 70 11.95 6.55 -19.07
N LEU A 71 11.67 7.45 -20.01
CA LEU A 71 12.25 8.80 -20.02
C LEU A 71 11.83 9.59 -18.77
N THR A 72 10.55 9.57 -18.39
CA THR A 72 10.08 10.19 -17.14
C THR A 72 10.79 9.62 -15.92
N MET A 73 11.01 8.30 -15.88
CA MET A 73 11.75 7.64 -14.80
C MET A 73 13.20 8.14 -14.73
N ILE A 74 13.86 8.34 -15.87
CA ILE A 74 15.23 8.88 -15.91
C ILE A 74 15.26 10.34 -15.46
N THR A 75 14.27 11.17 -15.84
CA THR A 75 14.25 12.60 -15.47
C THR A 75 14.04 12.84 -13.98
N LEU A 76 13.58 11.85 -13.21
CA LEU A 76 13.58 11.92 -11.75
C LEU A 76 14.97 12.27 -11.18
N ARG A 77 16.06 11.84 -11.82
CA ARG A 77 17.44 12.13 -11.37
C ARG A 77 17.80 13.62 -11.36
N VAL A 78 17.13 14.42 -12.20
CA VAL A 78 17.38 15.86 -12.36
C VAL A 78 16.39 16.71 -11.59
N MET A 79 15.50 16.11 -10.80
CA MET A 79 14.59 16.86 -9.95
C MET A 79 15.37 17.69 -8.93
N ALA A 80 14.83 18.86 -8.56
CA ALA A 80 15.48 19.74 -7.61
C ALA A 80 15.41 19.18 -6.17
N PRO A 81 16.49 19.33 -5.37
CA PRO A 81 17.81 19.79 -5.78
C PRO A 81 18.54 18.73 -6.63
N PRO A 82 19.31 19.14 -7.67
CA PRO A 82 19.98 18.21 -8.57
C PRO A 82 20.84 17.20 -7.81
N SER A 83 20.91 15.97 -8.32
CA SER A 83 21.68 14.85 -7.75
C SER A 83 21.19 14.32 -6.40
N LYS A 84 20.30 15.02 -5.69
CA LYS A 84 19.75 14.51 -4.43
C LYS A 84 19.04 13.19 -4.61
N LEU A 85 18.12 13.10 -5.57
CA LEU A 85 17.47 11.82 -5.81
C LEU A 85 18.48 10.77 -6.27
N ALA A 86 19.39 11.12 -7.19
CA ALA A 86 20.38 10.17 -7.72
C ALA A 86 21.27 9.55 -6.63
N THR A 87 21.56 10.28 -5.55
CA THR A 87 22.40 9.82 -4.43
C THR A 87 21.60 9.18 -3.29
N THR A 88 20.29 9.41 -3.23
CA THR A 88 19.42 8.88 -2.16
C THR A 88 18.51 7.75 -2.62
N LEU A 89 18.43 7.49 -3.92
CA LEU A 89 17.57 6.46 -4.50
C LEU A 89 18.04 5.06 -4.07
N LYS A 90 17.13 4.29 -3.46
CA LYS A 90 17.34 2.87 -3.12
C LYS A 90 16.91 1.94 -4.25
N GLY A 91 15.89 2.34 -5.00
CA GLY A 91 15.46 1.63 -6.20
C GLY A 91 14.40 2.39 -6.96
N VAL A 92 14.37 2.21 -8.27
CA VAL A 92 13.30 2.68 -9.14
C VAL A 92 12.96 1.57 -10.12
N LYS A 93 11.67 1.34 -10.34
CA LYS A 93 11.16 0.28 -11.21
C LYS A 93 10.03 0.85 -12.05
N MET A 94 9.96 0.35 -13.28
CA MET A 94 8.82 0.54 -14.17
C MET A 94 8.13 -0.81 -14.36
N HIS A 95 6.81 -0.82 -14.45
CA HIS A 95 6.03 -2.02 -14.68
C HIS A 95 4.86 -1.75 -15.62
N PHE A 96 4.48 -2.75 -16.41
CA PHE A 96 3.28 -2.72 -17.24
C PHE A 96 2.09 -3.25 -16.45
N ILE A 97 0.94 -2.59 -16.61
CA ILE A 97 -0.31 -2.99 -15.98
C ILE A 97 -1.26 -3.38 -17.10
N SER A 98 -1.51 -4.68 -17.25
CA SER A 98 -2.35 -5.21 -18.32
C SER A 98 -3.81 -4.82 -18.17
N ASP A 99 -4.35 -4.91 -16.95
CA ASP A 99 -5.72 -4.54 -16.63
C ASP A 99 -5.83 -4.11 -15.16
N MET A 100 -6.10 -2.82 -14.94
CA MET A 100 -6.27 -2.25 -13.60
C MET A 100 -7.46 -2.84 -12.85
N THR A 101 -8.55 -3.19 -13.53
CA THR A 101 -9.77 -3.70 -12.88
C THR A 101 -9.56 -5.09 -12.30
N ILE A 102 -8.67 -5.88 -12.90
CA ILE A 102 -8.29 -7.20 -12.43
C ILE A 102 -7.12 -7.12 -11.45
N CYS A 103 -6.13 -6.26 -11.70
CA CYS A 103 -4.95 -6.17 -10.86
C CYS A 103 -5.16 -5.40 -9.54
N ASP A 104 -6.09 -4.43 -9.49
CA ASP A 104 -6.45 -3.73 -8.25
C ASP A 104 -7.57 -4.46 -7.50
N GLN A 105 -7.17 -5.38 -6.62
CA GLN A 105 -8.08 -6.13 -5.75
C GLN A 105 -8.32 -5.44 -4.41
N THR A 106 -7.95 -4.16 -4.24
CA THR A 106 -8.05 -3.45 -2.95
C THR A 106 -9.47 -3.47 -2.41
N ARG A 107 -10.48 -3.32 -3.27
CA ARG A 107 -11.89 -3.35 -2.84
C ARG A 107 -12.35 -4.74 -2.44
N GLU A 108 -11.93 -5.76 -3.16
CA GLU A 108 -12.38 -7.14 -2.93
C GLU A 108 -11.74 -7.77 -1.69
N LEU A 109 -10.53 -7.32 -1.33
CA LEU A 109 -9.78 -7.78 -0.16
C LEU A 109 -10.03 -6.95 1.11
N ARG A 110 -10.69 -5.78 1.00
CA ARG A 110 -11.10 -5.02 2.18
C ARG A 110 -12.10 -5.80 3.00
N LEU A 111 -12.15 -5.52 4.30
CA LEU A 111 -13.19 -6.04 5.19
C LEU A 111 -14.57 -5.71 4.60
N GLY A 112 -15.41 -6.73 4.38
CA GLY A 112 -16.71 -6.59 3.71
C GLY A 112 -16.67 -6.64 2.17
N GLY A 113 -15.50 -6.85 1.55
CA GLY A 113 -15.35 -7.11 0.13
C GLY A 113 -15.80 -8.53 -0.25
N ARG A 114 -15.97 -8.79 -1.56
CA ARG A 114 -16.56 -10.05 -2.06
C ARG A 114 -15.81 -11.30 -1.63
N TYR A 115 -14.50 -11.19 -1.36
CA TYR A 115 -13.65 -12.32 -0.98
C TYR A 115 -13.27 -12.33 0.50
N ALA A 116 -13.83 -11.45 1.34
CA ALA A 116 -13.66 -11.51 2.78
C ALA A 116 -14.41 -12.72 3.35
N ARG A 117 -13.70 -13.85 3.54
CA ARG A 117 -14.28 -15.11 4.06
C ARG A 117 -14.79 -14.99 5.49
N ALA A 118 -14.19 -14.11 6.27
CA ALA A 118 -14.56 -13.81 7.64
C ALA A 118 -14.28 -12.32 7.92
N LEU A 119 -14.98 -11.78 8.92
CA LEU A 119 -14.61 -10.50 9.49
C LEU A 119 -13.37 -10.70 10.37
N GLU A 120 -12.18 -10.57 9.79
CA GLU A 120 -10.93 -10.63 10.56
C GLU A 120 -10.57 -9.23 11.07
N GLY A 121 -10.57 -9.08 12.40
CA GLY A 121 -10.28 -7.82 13.10
C GLY A 121 -11.51 -7.13 13.69
N PRO A 122 -11.33 -5.97 14.35
CA PRO A 122 -12.44 -5.21 14.93
C PRO A 122 -13.37 -4.71 13.81
N ALA A 123 -14.45 -5.45 13.55
CA ALA A 123 -15.48 -5.02 12.63
C ALA A 123 -16.41 -4.01 13.33
N PRO A 124 -16.82 -2.93 12.66
CA PRO A 124 -17.84 -2.03 13.20
C PRO A 124 -19.10 -2.82 13.59
N ALA A 125 -19.65 -2.59 14.79
CA ALA A 125 -20.77 -3.38 15.31
C ALA A 125 -21.98 -3.42 14.37
N ALA A 126 -22.23 -2.32 13.64
CA ALA A 126 -23.27 -2.22 12.63
C ALA A 126 -23.10 -3.21 11.45
N LEU A 127 -21.86 -3.59 11.14
CA LEU A 127 -21.51 -4.51 10.05
C LEU A 127 -21.66 -5.98 10.48
N VAL A 128 -21.47 -6.27 11.77
CA VAL A 128 -21.74 -7.59 12.36
C VAL A 128 -23.24 -7.89 12.32
N GLN A 129 -24.07 -6.91 12.68
CA GLN A 129 -25.52 -7.06 12.74
C GLN A 129 -26.15 -7.31 11.36
N SER A 130 -25.67 -6.66 10.30
CA SER A 130 -26.18 -6.86 8.94
C SER A 130 -25.84 -8.23 8.36
N LEU A 131 -24.66 -8.78 8.68
CA LEU A 131 -24.23 -10.10 8.23
C LEU A 131 -24.97 -11.25 8.95
N THR A 132 -25.27 -11.10 10.25
CA THR A 132 -26.08 -12.09 10.98
C THR A 132 -27.50 -12.26 10.43
N GLY A 133 -28.05 -11.22 9.79
CA GLY A 133 -29.37 -11.30 9.15
C GLY A 133 -29.36 -11.86 7.72
N GLN A 134 -28.30 -11.62 6.94
CA GLN A 134 -28.24 -12.00 5.52
C GLN A 134 -27.69 -13.41 5.26
N PHE A 135 -26.89 -13.98 6.16
CA PHE A 135 -26.29 -15.31 5.99
C PHE A 135 -26.97 -16.44 6.77
N ALA A 136 -28.08 -16.16 7.48
CA ALA A 136 -28.84 -17.18 8.19
C ALA A 136 -29.38 -18.30 7.28
N ASN A 137 -29.48 -18.06 5.96
CA ASN A 137 -30.08 -18.98 4.99
C ASN A 137 -29.13 -19.57 3.95
N HIS A 138 -27.81 -19.33 4.03
CA HIS A 138 -26.83 -19.96 3.13
C HIS A 138 -25.79 -20.72 3.94
N VAL A 139 -26.21 -21.88 4.45
CA VAL A 139 -25.31 -22.94 4.90
C VAL A 139 -24.76 -23.62 3.63
N PRO A 140 -23.48 -23.44 3.24
CA PRO A 140 -22.90 -24.31 2.22
C PRO A 140 -22.95 -25.76 2.73
N PRO A 141 -23.18 -26.76 1.86
CA PRO A 141 -23.22 -28.16 2.27
C PRO A 141 -21.92 -28.49 3.03
N VAL A 142 -22.08 -28.86 4.29
CA VAL A 142 -20.99 -29.28 5.17
C VAL A 142 -20.38 -30.53 4.53
N MET A 143 -19.23 -30.39 3.87
CA MET A 143 -18.38 -31.56 3.66
C MET A 143 -17.99 -32.05 5.07
N PRO A 144 -18.15 -33.34 5.40
CA PRO A 144 -17.71 -33.87 6.67
C PRO A 144 -16.18 -33.79 6.74
N LEU A 145 -15.68 -32.65 7.21
CA LEU A 145 -14.32 -32.54 7.72
C LEU A 145 -14.29 -33.40 8.97
N ASN A 146 -13.56 -34.50 8.85
CA ASN A 146 -13.11 -35.35 9.95
C ASN A 146 -12.82 -34.46 11.17
N PRO A 147 -13.40 -34.71 12.36
CA PRO A 147 -13.27 -33.82 13.50
C PRO A 147 -11.80 -33.77 13.94
N GLN A 148 -11.06 -32.81 13.40
CA GLN A 148 -9.82 -32.35 14.00
C GLN A 148 -10.22 -31.67 15.32
N PRO A 149 -9.55 -32.02 16.44
CA PRO A 149 -9.81 -31.37 17.71
C PRO A 149 -9.60 -29.87 17.54
N VAL A 150 -10.67 -29.11 17.76
CA VAL A 150 -10.64 -27.65 17.82
C VAL A 150 -9.64 -27.27 18.91
N PRO A 151 -8.58 -26.48 18.61
CA PRO A 151 -7.77 -25.91 19.67
C PRO A 151 -8.70 -25.14 20.58
N THR A 152 -8.74 -25.51 21.85
CA THR A 152 -9.53 -24.84 22.87
C THR A 152 -9.28 -23.34 22.74
N PRO A 153 -10.32 -22.48 22.71
CA PRO A 153 -10.09 -21.04 22.72
C PRO A 153 -9.23 -20.76 23.95
N VAL A 154 -8.00 -20.27 23.71
CA VAL A 154 -7.14 -19.80 24.78
C VAL A 154 -7.95 -18.70 25.44
N ALA A 155 -8.47 -18.99 26.64
CA ALA A 155 -9.02 -17.97 27.50
C ALA A 155 -7.96 -16.87 27.54
N LEU A 156 -8.33 -15.66 27.13
CA LEU A 156 -7.57 -14.45 27.43
C LEU A 156 -7.41 -14.47 28.96
N ALA A 157 -6.28 -15.01 29.39
CA ALA A 157 -5.89 -14.99 30.79
C ALA A 157 -5.98 -13.54 31.22
N ALA A 158 -6.57 -13.31 32.40
CA ALA A 158 -6.62 -12.04 33.09
C ALA A 158 -5.20 -11.62 33.55
N GLY A 159 -4.25 -11.62 32.62
CA GLY A 159 -2.83 -11.39 32.80
C GLY A 159 -2.31 -10.63 31.59
N GLY A 160 -2.47 -9.30 31.62
CA GLY A 160 -1.47 -8.32 31.16
C GLY A 160 -0.75 -8.53 29.82
N GLY A 161 -1.36 -9.20 28.84
CA GLY A 161 -0.80 -9.30 27.50
C GLY A 161 -0.84 -7.94 26.81
N VAL A 162 0.26 -7.19 26.90
CA VAL A 162 0.44 -5.92 26.19
C VAL A 162 0.21 -6.19 24.70
N PHE A 163 -0.78 -5.54 24.11
CA PHE A 163 -0.95 -5.52 22.67
C PHE A 163 0.32 -4.95 22.04
N GLU A 164 1.17 -5.82 21.49
CA GLU A 164 2.37 -5.39 20.76
C GLU A 164 1.95 -4.82 19.42
N ARG A 165 2.02 -3.50 19.35
CA ARG A 165 1.65 -2.74 18.17
C ARG A 165 2.62 -3.04 17.00
N PRO A 166 2.11 -3.18 15.76
CA PRO A 166 2.97 -3.22 14.58
C PRO A 166 3.85 -1.97 14.51
N LYS A 167 5.17 -2.18 14.36
CA LYS A 167 6.26 -1.18 14.51
C LYS A 167 6.18 0.08 13.61
N HIS A 168 5.16 0.20 12.76
CA HIS A 168 5.03 1.25 11.74
C HIS A 168 3.68 2.00 11.73
N THR A 169 2.90 1.96 12.81
CA THR A 169 1.65 2.74 12.90
C THR A 169 1.85 4.05 13.67
N LYS A 170 1.35 5.17 13.12
CA LYS A 170 1.46 6.52 13.73
C LYS A 170 0.76 6.54 15.09
N THR A 171 1.43 7.00 16.15
CA THR A 171 0.82 7.21 17.47
C THR A 171 -0.34 8.19 17.35
N SER A 172 -1.57 7.73 17.54
CA SER A 172 -2.72 8.60 17.80
C SER A 172 -3.14 8.40 19.24
N GLN A 173 -3.61 9.46 19.91
CA GLN A 173 -4.06 9.39 21.31
C GLN A 173 -5.19 8.35 21.52
N ASN A 174 -5.94 8.03 20.45
CA ASN A 174 -7.04 7.07 20.49
C ASN A 174 -6.60 5.61 20.24
N ALA A 175 -5.31 5.36 19.94
CA ALA A 175 -4.82 4.05 19.54
C ALA A 175 -4.75 3.01 20.67
N ASN A 176 -4.74 3.45 21.94
CA ASN A 176 -4.65 2.58 23.12
C ASN A 176 -5.98 2.41 23.85
N LEU A 177 -7.04 3.07 23.39
CA LEU A 177 -8.36 2.97 23.99
C LEU A 177 -9.09 1.78 23.36
N ALA A 178 -9.44 0.79 24.18
CA ALA A 178 -10.10 -0.44 23.75
C ALA A 178 -11.49 -0.25 23.12
N ASN A 179 -12.02 0.98 23.02
CA ASN A 179 -13.33 1.31 22.44
C ASN A 179 -13.44 2.82 22.11
N SER A 180 -12.59 3.37 21.22
CA SER A 180 -12.60 4.82 20.90
C SER A 180 -13.46 5.23 19.70
N TYR A 181 -14.35 4.36 19.20
CA TYR A 181 -15.26 4.70 18.09
C TYR A 181 -16.71 4.74 18.58
N VAL A 182 -17.07 5.82 19.28
CA VAL A 182 -18.45 6.28 19.45
C VAL A 182 -18.47 7.78 19.20
N GLN A 183 -18.87 8.19 18.00
CA GLN A 183 -19.62 9.42 17.70
C GLN A 183 -20.45 9.16 16.44
#